data_AF-A0A3Q0FE21-F1
#
_entry.id   AF-A0A3Q0FE21-F1
#
_cell.length_a   1.000
_cell.length_b   1.000
_cell.length_c   1.000
_cell.angle_alpha   90.00
_cell.angle_beta   90.00
_cell.angle_gamma   90.00
#
_symmetry.space_group_name_H-M   'P 1'
#
loop_
_entity.id
_entity.type
_entity.pdbx_description
1 polymer ?
#
loop_
_entity_poly.entity_id
_entity_poly.type
_entity_poly.pdbx_seq_one_letter_code
_entity_poly.pdbx_strand_id
1 'polypeptide(L)'
;MVEPEIAFAELKDDMNCAEAYVKFLCQWLLDNCLEDMEFMADKFDKGCIDRLKLVASTPFIRVSYTEAVEILEDAVKNGKKFENEVKWGIDLASEHERIKKMGLPLEPYEWYLDLRRYGTVKHAGFGLGFERMILFATGLENIRDVIPFPRYPGRADL
;
A
#
# COMPACT_ATOMS: atom_id res chain seq x y z
N MET A 1 -7.66 -8.29 -0.10
CA MET A 1 -6.34 -7.98 0.48
C MET A 1 -5.39 -9.12 0.17
N VAL A 2 -4.11 -8.80 -0.10
CA VAL A 2 -3.01 -9.78 -0.17
C VAL A 2 -1.98 -9.38 0.88
N GLU A 3 -1.74 -10.27 1.85
CA GLU A 3 -1.06 -9.93 3.12
C GLU A 3 0.05 -10.94 3.43
N PRO A 4 1.22 -10.83 2.78
CA PRO A 4 2.37 -11.63 3.13
C PRO A 4 2.93 -11.24 4.50
N GLU A 5 3.32 -12.25 5.27
CA GLU A 5 3.99 -12.13 6.57
C GLU A 5 5.27 -12.96 6.54
N ILE A 6 6.40 -12.37 6.93
CA ILE A 6 7.73 -12.94 6.73
C ILE A 6 8.44 -13.07 8.08
N ALA A 7 8.67 -14.32 8.50
CA ALA A 7 9.50 -14.62 9.65
C ALA A 7 10.99 -14.34 9.35
N PHE A 8 11.73 -13.92 10.36
CA PHE A 8 13.15 -13.55 10.29
C PHE A 8 13.46 -12.35 9.38
N ALA A 9 12.45 -11.52 9.09
CA ALA A 9 12.57 -10.29 8.33
C ALA A 9 12.53 -9.06 9.23
N GLU A 10 13.29 -8.03 8.85
CA GLU A 10 13.16 -6.68 9.39
C GLU A 10 12.46 -5.76 8.38
N LEU A 11 12.18 -4.52 8.79
CA LEU A 11 11.51 -3.52 7.94
C LEU A 11 12.21 -3.34 6.58
N LYS A 12 13.54 -3.44 6.52
CA LYS A 12 14.28 -3.33 5.26
C LYS A 12 14.00 -4.51 4.32
N ASP A 13 13.89 -5.72 4.85
CA ASP A 13 13.58 -6.91 4.06
C ASP A 13 12.15 -6.86 3.55
N ASP A 14 11.22 -6.42 4.40
CA ASP A 14 9.82 -6.20 4.04
C ASP A 14 9.66 -5.15 2.94
N MET A 15 10.36 -4.02 3.09
CA MET A 15 10.45 -2.98 2.06
C MET A 15 10.97 -3.51 0.72
N ASN A 16 12.03 -4.35 0.74
CA ASN A 16 12.58 -4.96 -0.46
C ASN A 16 11.59 -5.94 -1.09
N CYS A 17 10.91 -6.75 -0.26
CA CYS A 17 9.89 -7.69 -0.71
C CYS A 17 8.71 -6.97 -1.36
N ALA A 18 8.20 -5.91 -0.72
CA ALA A 18 7.10 -5.10 -1.25
C ALA A 18 7.46 -4.44 -2.59
N GLU A 19 8.67 -3.87 -2.72
CA GLU A 19 9.13 -3.29 -3.98
C GLU A 19 9.25 -4.36 -5.09
N ALA A 20 9.90 -5.50 -4.78
CA ALA A 20 10.03 -6.60 -5.73
C ALA A 20 8.66 -7.14 -6.17
N TYR A 21 7.73 -7.26 -5.23
CA TYR A 21 6.37 -7.73 -5.48
C TYR A 21 5.61 -6.80 -6.43
N VAL A 22 5.58 -5.49 -6.15
CA VAL A 22 4.89 -4.51 -7.02
C VAL A 22 5.53 -4.44 -8.41
N LYS A 23 6.87 -4.46 -8.49
CA LYS A 23 7.59 -4.49 -9.77
C LYS A 23 7.26 -5.73 -10.58
N PHE A 24 7.25 -6.89 -9.92
CA PHE A 24 6.89 -8.14 -10.55
C PHE A 24 5.46 -8.10 -11.10
N LEU A 25 4.48 -7.62 -10.32
CA LEU A 25 3.09 -7.49 -10.80
C LEU A 25 2.99 -6.59 -12.04
N CYS A 26 3.67 -5.44 -12.02
CA CYS A 26 3.66 -4.52 -13.16
C CYS A 26 4.28 -5.17 -14.41
N GLN A 27 5.44 -5.82 -14.26
CA GLN A 27 6.10 -6.51 -15.37
C GLN A 27 5.25 -7.68 -15.88
N TRP A 28 4.68 -8.47 -14.98
CA TRP A 28 3.86 -9.62 -15.34
C TRP A 28 2.63 -9.21 -16.15
N LEU A 29 1.97 -8.10 -15.78
CA LEU A 29 0.86 -7.53 -16.57
C LEU A 29 1.31 -7.11 -17.97
N LEU A 30 2.47 -6.47 -18.09
CA LEU A 30 3.02 -6.08 -19.39
C LEU A 30 3.37 -7.30 -20.26
N ASP A 31 3.83 -8.39 -19.65
CA ASP A 31 4.26 -9.59 -20.37
C ASP A 31 3.07 -10.49 -20.77
N ASN A 32 1.99 -10.50 -19.97
CA ASN A 32 0.92 -11.50 -20.10
C ASN A 32 -0.45 -10.89 -20.46
N CYS A 33 -0.64 -9.58 -20.30
CA CYS A 33 -1.92 -8.91 -20.50
C CYS A 33 -1.82 -7.67 -21.39
N LEU A 34 -0.79 -7.59 -22.26
CA LEU A 34 -0.52 -6.38 -23.05
C LEU A 34 -1.72 -5.94 -23.90
N GLU A 35 -2.42 -6.87 -24.54
CA GLU A 35 -3.59 -6.57 -25.38
C GLU A 35 -4.71 -5.89 -24.57
N ASP A 36 -5.02 -6.42 -23.38
CA ASP A 36 -6.00 -5.80 -22.48
C ASP A 36 -5.50 -4.42 -22.00
N MET A 37 -4.21 -4.30 -21.71
CA MET A 37 -3.61 -3.03 -21.29
C MET A 37 -3.64 -1.97 -22.41
N GLU A 38 -3.48 -2.36 -23.67
CA GLU A 38 -3.62 -1.48 -24.84
C GLU A 38 -5.07 -0.99 -24.98
N PHE A 39 -6.04 -1.87 -24.76
CA PHE A 39 -7.44 -1.48 -24.68
C PHE A 39 -7.70 -0.48 -23.54
N MET A 40 -7.16 -0.75 -22.35
CA MET A 40 -7.29 0.18 -21.22
C MET A 40 -6.65 1.53 -21.50
N ALA A 41 -5.50 1.53 -22.18
CA ALA A 41 -4.80 2.75 -22.58
C ALA A 41 -5.61 3.60 -23.58
N ASP A 42 -6.27 2.96 -24.54
CA ASP A 42 -7.11 3.64 -25.53
C ASP A 42 -8.38 4.21 -24.90
N LYS A 43 -9.02 3.46 -23.99
CA LYS A 43 -10.36 3.79 -23.48
C LYS A 43 -10.38 4.62 -22.21
N PHE A 44 -9.41 4.44 -21.31
CA PHE A 44 -9.49 5.00 -19.96
C PHE A 44 -8.28 5.88 -19.65
N ASP A 45 -7.06 5.39 -19.86
CA ASP A 45 -5.86 6.13 -19.47
C ASP A 45 -4.67 5.84 -20.38
N LYS A 46 -4.38 6.76 -21.31
CA LYS A 46 -3.26 6.67 -22.25
C LYS A 46 -1.89 6.50 -21.58
N GLY A 47 -1.75 6.89 -20.31
CA GLY A 47 -0.51 6.78 -19.55
C GLY A 47 -0.38 5.50 -18.73
N CYS A 48 -1.35 4.59 -18.75
CA CYS A 48 -1.35 3.43 -17.85
C CYS A 48 -0.19 2.46 -18.12
N ILE A 49 0.11 2.18 -19.39
CA ILE A 49 1.24 1.31 -19.79
C ILE A 49 2.57 1.95 -19.40
N ASP A 50 2.74 3.25 -19.66
CA ASP A 50 4.00 3.95 -19.32
C ASP A 50 4.21 4.02 -17.81
N ARG A 51 3.14 4.20 -17.04
CA ARG A 51 3.17 4.10 -15.58
C ARG A 51 3.60 2.71 -15.11
N LEU A 52 3.07 1.64 -15.69
CA LEU A 52 3.48 0.27 -15.35
C LEU A 52 4.98 0.04 -15.67
N LYS A 53 5.44 0.48 -16.85
CA LYS A 53 6.86 0.38 -17.23
C LYS A 53 7.76 1.18 -16.30
N LEU A 54 7.35 2.39 -15.94
CA LEU A 54 8.08 3.26 -15.03
C LEU A 54 8.23 2.58 -13.66
N VAL A 55 7.14 2.05 -13.11
CA VAL A 55 7.17 1.39 -11.80
C VAL A 55 7.97 0.09 -11.83
N ALA A 56 7.82 -0.74 -12.87
CA ALA A 56 8.59 -1.97 -13.01
C ALA A 56 10.11 -1.74 -13.06
N SER A 57 10.54 -0.64 -13.68
CA SER A 57 11.97 -0.35 -13.93
C SER A 57 12.63 0.57 -12.91
N THR A 58 11.87 1.43 -12.22
CA THR A 58 12.45 2.48 -11.35
C THR A 58 12.67 1.98 -9.93
N PRO A 59 13.87 2.10 -9.33
CA PRO A 59 14.09 1.86 -7.90
C PRO A 59 13.22 2.75 -7.01
N PHE A 60 12.60 2.18 -5.98
CA PHE A 60 11.77 2.97 -5.06
C PHE A 60 12.66 3.72 -4.08
N ILE A 61 12.48 5.04 -3.99
CA ILE A 61 13.22 5.86 -3.03
C ILE A 61 12.72 5.55 -1.63
N ARG A 62 13.64 5.34 -0.70
CA ARG A 62 13.36 5.15 0.72
C ARG A 62 13.60 6.48 1.44
N VAL A 63 12.55 7.02 2.05
CA VAL A 63 12.58 8.30 2.77
C VAL A 63 11.96 8.07 4.14
N SER A 64 12.59 8.58 5.19
CA SER A 64 12.01 8.55 6.53
C SER A 64 10.79 9.47 6.62
N TYR A 65 9.90 9.20 7.57
CA TYR A 65 8.76 10.09 7.83
C TYR A 65 9.20 11.54 8.08
N THR A 66 10.28 11.74 8.84
CA THR A 66 10.80 13.08 9.15
C THR A 66 11.26 13.81 7.89
N GLU A 67 12.07 13.16 7.04
CA GLU A 67 12.53 13.75 5.78
C GLU A 67 11.34 14.05 4.85
N ALA A 68 10.32 13.18 4.80
CA ALA A 68 9.12 13.42 4.01
C ALA A 68 8.34 14.65 4.49
N VAL A 69 8.22 14.84 5.82
CA VAL A 69 7.60 16.04 6.40
C VAL A 69 8.40 17.30 6.07
N GLU A 70 9.73 17.26 6.19
CA GLU A 70 10.60 18.38 5.85
C GLU A 70 10.44 18.82 4.38
N ILE A 71 10.38 17.85 3.44
CA ILE A 71 10.13 18.11 2.02
C ILE A 71 8.78 18.82 1.81
N LEU A 72 7.74 18.37 2.53
CA LEU A 72 6.40 18.97 2.43
C LEU A 72 6.36 20.37 3.04
N GLU A 73 7.00 20.59 4.18
CA GLU A 73 7.11 21.91 4.81
C GLU A 73 7.86 22.90 3.91
N ASP A 74 8.94 22.46 3.26
CA ASP A 74 9.66 23.29 2.30
C ASP A 74 8.82 23.58 1.05
N ALA A 75 8.00 22.65 0.57
CA ALA A 75 7.03 22.94 -0.49
C ALA A 75 6.01 24.00 -0.08
N VAL A 76 5.52 23.96 1.18
CA VAL A 76 4.63 24.99 1.73
C VAL A 76 5.30 26.36 1.80
N LYS A 77 6.55 26.42 2.28
CA LYS A 77 7.34 27.66 2.30
C LYS A 77 7.51 28.24 0.89
N ASN A 78 7.64 27.39 -0.12
CA ASN A 78 7.74 27.76 -1.54
C ASN A 78 6.37 28.04 -2.20
N GLY A 79 5.29 28.17 -1.42
CA GLY A 79 3.99 28.63 -1.90
C GLY A 79 3.01 27.52 -2.29
N LYS A 80 3.35 26.24 -2.09
CA LYS A 80 2.39 25.14 -2.28
C LYS A 80 1.35 25.17 -1.16
N LYS A 81 0.06 25.18 -1.53
CA LYS A 81 -1.04 25.06 -0.58
C LYS A 81 -1.55 23.62 -0.58
N PHE A 82 -1.62 23.02 0.60
CA PHE A 82 -2.28 21.74 0.83
C PHE A 82 -3.62 21.99 1.53
N GLU A 83 -4.59 21.10 1.32
CA GLU A 83 -5.90 21.16 2.00
C GLU A 83 -5.75 20.92 3.51
N ASN A 84 -4.80 20.07 3.90
CA ASN A 84 -4.48 19.74 5.28
C ASN A 84 -3.17 20.39 5.72
N GLU A 85 -3.09 20.70 7.02
CA GLU A 85 -1.87 21.21 7.64
C GLU A 85 -0.75 20.17 7.61
N VAL A 86 0.43 20.57 7.13
CA VAL A 86 1.64 19.74 7.16
C VAL A 86 2.38 20.03 8.46
N LYS A 87 2.46 19.02 9.33
CA LYS A 87 3.29 19.06 10.55
C LYS A 87 3.68 17.66 10.99
N TRP A 88 4.83 17.56 11.65
CA TRP A 88 5.28 16.30 12.25
C TRP A 88 4.30 15.80 13.32
N GLY A 89 3.97 14.50 13.31
CA GLY A 89 3.08 13.88 14.29
C GLY A 89 1.59 13.85 13.91
N ILE A 90 1.23 14.27 12.69
CA ILE A 90 -0.05 13.88 12.08
C ILE A 90 0.04 12.42 11.62
N ASP A 91 -1.04 11.67 11.85
CA ASP A 91 -1.07 10.23 11.69
C ASP A 91 -0.81 9.81 10.23
N LEU A 92 0.21 8.96 10.03
CA LEU A 92 0.41 8.14 8.83
C LEU A 92 0.44 6.63 9.18
N ALA A 93 -0.18 6.27 10.30
CA ALA A 93 -0.39 4.96 10.90
C ALA A 93 0.89 4.23 11.38
N SER A 94 0.97 3.97 12.68
CA SER A 94 1.79 2.90 13.26
C SER A 94 1.16 2.34 14.54
N GLU A 95 1.07 1.01 14.62
CA GLU A 95 0.64 0.23 15.79
C GLU A 95 1.78 -0.68 16.25
N HIS A 96 1.60 -1.35 17.39
CA HIS A 96 2.53 -2.27 18.06
C HIS A 96 3.36 -1.70 19.22
N GLU A 97 2.68 -1.04 20.17
CA GLU A 97 2.80 -1.29 21.64
C GLU A 97 1.48 -0.93 22.35
N ARG A 98 0.39 -0.93 21.59
CA ARG A 98 -0.77 -0.10 21.88
C ARG A 98 -1.89 -0.83 22.62
N ILE A 99 -1.90 -2.17 22.73
CA ILE A 99 -3.02 -2.91 23.38
C ILE A 99 -3.33 -2.36 24.77
N LYS A 100 -2.33 -2.27 25.67
CA LYS A 100 -2.52 -1.69 27.01
C LYS A 100 -2.73 -0.17 26.97
N LYS A 101 -1.98 0.53 26.12
CA LYS A 101 -2.03 2.00 26.00
C LYS A 101 -3.37 2.52 25.44
N MET A 102 -4.04 1.71 24.64
CA MET A 102 -5.37 1.95 24.06
C MET A 102 -6.50 1.46 24.94
N GLY A 103 -6.21 0.76 26.03
CA GLY A 103 -7.24 0.15 26.88
C GLY A 103 -7.99 -0.99 26.22
N LEU A 104 -7.37 -1.73 25.29
CA LEU A 104 -7.97 -2.91 24.68
C LEU A 104 -8.00 -4.08 25.69
N PRO A 105 -9.09 -4.87 25.75
CA PRO A 105 -9.18 -6.01 26.65
C PRO A 105 -8.13 -7.06 26.26
N LEU A 106 -7.43 -7.67 27.23
CA LEU A 106 -6.33 -8.59 26.95
C LEU A 106 -6.78 -10.00 26.55
N GLU A 107 -7.90 -10.47 27.11
CA GLU A 107 -8.42 -11.84 26.92
C GLU A 107 -8.54 -12.24 25.42
N PRO A 108 -9.09 -11.40 24.52
CA PRO A 108 -9.23 -11.77 23.11
C PRO A 108 -7.89 -11.86 22.35
N TYR A 109 -6.81 -11.29 22.90
CA TYR A 109 -5.48 -11.26 22.25
C TYR A 109 -4.51 -12.27 22.86
N GLU A 110 -4.93 -13.10 23.81
CA GLU A 110 -4.03 -14.02 24.50
C GLU A 110 -3.26 -14.93 23.51
N TRP A 111 -3.96 -15.51 22.53
CA TRP A 111 -3.35 -16.31 21.46
C TRP A 111 -2.31 -15.54 20.64
N TYR A 112 -2.52 -14.24 20.41
CA TYR A 112 -1.60 -13.38 19.65
C TYR A 112 -0.37 -13.00 20.47
N LEU A 113 -0.55 -12.84 21.79
CA LEU A 113 0.53 -12.63 22.75
C LEU A 113 1.38 -13.89 22.92
N ASP A 114 0.79 -15.08 22.84
CA ASP A 114 1.51 -16.36 22.90
C ASP A 114 2.55 -16.50 21.78
N LEU A 115 2.31 -15.93 20.60
CA LEU A 115 3.28 -15.87 19.50
C LEU A 115 4.60 -15.19 19.93
N ARG A 116 4.57 -14.36 20.98
CA ARG A 116 5.75 -13.67 21.52
C ARG A 116 6.35 -14.37 22.75
N ARG A 117 5.64 -15.35 23.33
CA ARG A 117 6.07 -16.06 24.57
C ARG A 117 7.08 -17.18 24.28
N TYR A 118 6.93 -17.90 23.17
CA TYR A 118 7.71 -19.12 22.91
C TYR A 118 8.47 -19.04 21.59
N GLY A 119 9.73 -18.60 21.64
CA GLY A 119 10.58 -18.56 20.45
C GLY A 119 10.19 -17.47 19.45
N THR A 120 9.87 -16.27 19.94
CA THR A 120 9.59 -15.11 19.09
C THR A 120 10.74 -14.79 18.15
N VAL A 121 10.43 -14.24 16.99
CA VAL A 121 11.39 -13.86 15.95
C VAL A 121 11.11 -12.44 15.48
N LYS A 122 12.12 -11.78 14.92
CA LYS A 122 11.87 -10.59 14.11
C LYS A 122 11.02 -11.02 12.91
N HIS A 123 9.97 -10.27 12.63
CA HIS A 123 9.07 -10.51 11.52
C HIS A 123 8.54 -9.16 11.03
N ALA A 124 8.17 -9.14 9.76
CA ALA A 124 7.55 -8.01 9.13
C ALA A 124 6.63 -8.52 8.02
N GLY A 125 5.66 -7.69 7.64
CA GLY A 125 4.72 -7.98 6.60
C GLY A 125 4.03 -6.71 6.13
N PHE A 126 3.36 -6.80 4.99
CA PHE A 126 2.63 -5.70 4.38
C PHE A 126 1.28 -6.17 3.85
N GLY A 127 0.37 -5.22 3.62
CA GLY A 127 -0.91 -5.47 2.99
C GLY A 127 -1.03 -4.74 1.65
N LEU A 128 -1.47 -5.44 0.62
CA LEU A 128 -1.84 -4.86 -0.68
C LEU A 128 -3.36 -4.93 -0.86
N GLY A 129 -3.97 -3.76 -1.09
CA GLY A 129 -5.34 -3.68 -1.57
C GLY A 129 -5.42 -4.13 -3.03
N PHE A 130 -6.00 -5.31 -3.27
CA PHE A 130 -6.03 -5.92 -4.61
C PHE A 130 -6.77 -5.05 -5.62
N GLU A 131 -7.94 -4.53 -5.24
CA GLU A 131 -8.74 -3.62 -6.05
C GLU A 131 -7.98 -2.32 -6.36
N ARG A 132 -7.16 -1.83 -5.41
CA ARG A 132 -6.32 -0.64 -5.63
C ARG A 132 -5.20 -0.92 -6.63
N MET A 133 -4.65 -2.12 -6.65
CA MET A 133 -3.68 -2.53 -7.67
C MET A 133 -4.32 -2.60 -9.06
N ILE A 134 -5.56 -3.10 -9.16
CA ILE A 134 -6.30 -3.10 -10.42
C ILE A 134 -6.59 -1.68 -10.89
N LEU A 135 -7.06 -0.77 -10.02
CA LEU A 135 -7.24 0.65 -10.38
C LEU A 135 -5.95 1.26 -10.91
N PHE A 136 -4.85 1.03 -10.19
CA PHE A 136 -3.53 1.56 -10.56
C PHE A 136 -3.09 1.08 -11.96
N ALA A 137 -3.26 -0.22 -12.23
CA ALA A 137 -2.90 -0.81 -13.52
C ALA A 137 -3.83 -0.30 -14.63
N THR A 138 -5.15 -0.42 -14.44
CA THR A 138 -6.14 -0.16 -15.49
C THR A 138 -6.39 1.32 -15.78
N GLY A 139 -6.11 2.21 -14.82
CA GLY A 139 -6.44 3.63 -14.92
C GLY A 139 -7.92 3.95 -14.68
N LEU A 140 -8.72 2.97 -14.23
CA LEU A 140 -10.09 3.22 -13.79
C LEU A 140 -10.10 4.12 -12.53
N GLU A 141 -11.10 4.99 -12.42
CA GLU A 141 -11.17 5.97 -11.33
C GLU A 141 -11.93 5.45 -10.10
N ASN A 142 -12.94 4.61 -10.31
CA ASN A 142 -13.85 4.17 -9.25
C ASN A 142 -13.54 2.73 -8.82
N ILE A 143 -13.28 2.53 -7.53
CA ILE A 143 -12.99 1.20 -6.95
C ILE A 143 -14.13 0.19 -7.14
N ARG A 144 -15.33 0.67 -7.45
CA ARG A 144 -16.50 -0.18 -7.72
C ARG A 144 -16.42 -0.87 -9.08
N ASP A 145 -15.63 -0.33 -10.02
CA ASP A 145 -15.55 -0.83 -11.40
C ASP A 145 -14.48 -1.93 -11.56
N VAL A 146 -13.69 -2.16 -10.51
CA VAL A 146 -12.61 -3.16 -10.49
C VAL A 146 -12.98 -4.42 -9.69
N ILE A 147 -14.23 -4.51 -9.23
CA ILE A 147 -14.77 -5.68 -8.55
C ILE A 147 -16.14 -6.01 -9.17
N PRO A 148 -16.46 -7.28 -9.46
CA PRO A 148 -17.71 -7.62 -10.14
C PRO A 148 -18.97 -7.15 -9.41
N PHE A 149 -18.97 -7.27 -8.08
CA PHE A 149 -20.14 -6.99 -7.23
C PHE A 149 -19.74 -6.08 -6.06
N PRO A 150 -19.62 -4.77 -6.28
CA PRO A 150 -19.14 -3.83 -5.28
C PRO A 150 -20.14 -3.67 -4.13
N ARG A 151 -19.66 -3.79 -2.89
CA ARG A 151 -20.45 -3.54 -1.68
C ARG A 151 -20.11 -2.18 -1.08
N TYR A 152 -21.13 -1.41 -0.74
CA TYR A 152 -20.97 -0.10 -0.09
C TYR A 152 -22.23 0.25 0.72
N PRO A 153 -22.21 1.28 1.59
CA PRO A 153 -23.38 1.64 2.40
C PRO A 153 -24.64 1.82 1.52
N GLY A 154 -25.69 1.07 1.85
CA GLY A 154 -26.95 1.05 1.09
C GLY A 154 -26.98 0.10 -0.11
N ARG A 155 -25.93 -0.68 -0.38
CA ARG A 155 -25.88 -1.61 -1.52
C ARG A 155 -25.11 -2.91 -1.23
N ALA A 156 -25.77 -4.05 -1.44
CA ALA A 156 -25.21 -5.40 -1.24
C ALA A 156 -25.84 -6.47 -2.17
N ASP A 157 -26.48 -6.03 -3.26
CA ASP A 157 -26.99 -6.87 -4.34
C ASP A 157 -25.85 -7.49 -5.17
N LEU A 158 -26.21 -8.53 -5.93
CA LEU A 158 -25.45 -9.04 -7.08
C LEU A 158 -25.74 -8.14 -8.29
#